data_AF-A0A382K4J7-F1
#
_entry.id   AF-A0A382K4J7-F1
#
_cell.length_a   1.000
_cell.length_b   1.000
_cell.length_c   1.000
_cell.angle_alpha   90.00
_cell.angle_beta   90.00
_cell.angle_gamma   90.00
#
_symmetry.space_group_name_H-M   'P 1'
#
loop_
_entity.id
_entity.type
_entity.pdbx_description
1 polymer ?
#
loop_
_entity_poly.entity_id
_entity_poly.type
_entity_poly.pdbx_seq_one_letter_code
_entity_poly.pdbx_strand_id
1 'polypeptide(L)' 'MIVMATSNGSVGIQEAVEALKQGKSAVDAVEIGIREVEVNREDRSVGIHGY' A
#
# COMPACT_ATOMS: atom_id res chain seq x y z
N MET A 1 4.14 -11.97 10.64
CA MET A 1 3.12 -11.15 9.95
C MET A 1 3.45 -11.16 8.46
N ILE A 2 2.44 -11.26 7.60
CA ILE A 2 2.63 -11.37 6.15
C ILE A 2 1.74 -10.31 5.49
N VAL A 3 2.30 -9.55 4.56
CA VAL A 3 1.57 -8.67 3.64
C VAL A 3 1.83 -9.20 2.24
N MET A 4 0.78 -9.36 1.45
CA MET A 4 0.88 -9.75 0.05
C MET A 4 0.16 -8.71 -0.80
N ALA A 5 0.77 -8.36 -1.93
CA ALA A 5 0.17 -7.45 -2.90
C ALA A 5 0.53 -7.88 -4.33
N THR A 6 -0.24 -7.37 -5.29
CA THR A 6 0.08 -7.47 -6.71
C THR A 6 1.16 -6.44 -7.10
N SER A 7 1.56 -6.39 -8.37
CA SER A 7 2.73 -5.65 -8.87
C SER A 7 2.90 -4.24 -8.29
N ASN A 8 1.86 -3.41 -8.31
CA ASN A 8 1.95 -2.01 -7.88
C ASN A 8 2.01 -1.84 -6.37
N GLY A 9 1.60 -2.86 -5.61
CA GLY A 9 1.68 -2.83 -4.15
C GLY A 9 3.12 -2.76 -3.64
N SER A 10 4.13 -3.01 -4.49
CA SER A 10 5.54 -2.77 -4.17
C SER A 10 5.83 -1.32 -3.75
N VAL A 11 5.02 -0.35 -4.17
CA VAL A 11 5.14 1.07 -3.80
C VAL A 11 4.87 1.31 -2.30
N GLY A 12 3.91 0.60 -1.71
CA GLY A 12 3.48 0.81 -0.30
C GLY A 12 3.69 -0.40 0.62
N ILE A 13 4.37 -1.45 0.14
CA ILE A 13 4.50 -2.70 0.91
C ILE A 13 5.34 -2.54 2.18
N GLN A 14 6.29 -1.59 2.19
CA GLN A 14 7.13 -1.36 3.37
C GLN A 14 6.33 -0.70 4.49
N GLU A 15 5.49 0.28 4.15
CA GLU A 15 4.61 1.03 5.04
C GLU A 15 3.54 0.10 5.65
N ALA A 16 2.98 -0.82 4.85
CA ALA A 16 2.06 -1.84 5.32
C ALA A 16 2.72 -2.81 6.32
N VAL A 17 3.95 -3.26 6.05
CA VAL A 17 4.71 -4.12 6.96
C VAL A 17 5.04 -3.39 8.26
N GLU A 18 5.40 -2.12 8.18
CA GLU A 18 5.73 -1.29 9.34
C GLU A 18 4.50 -1.02 10.22
N ALA A 19 3.33 -0.77 9.61
CA ALA A 19 2.06 -0.68 10.32
C ALA A 19 1.76 -1.95 11.15
N LEU A 20 1.97 -3.13 10.57
CA LEU A 20 1.82 -4.40 11.29
C LEU A 20 2.83 -4.55 12.43
N LYS A 21 4.10 -4.18 12.23
CA LYS A 21 5.13 -4.20 13.29
C LYS A 21 4.78 -3.30 14.47
N GLN A 22 4.08 -2.20 14.21
CA GLN A 22 3.60 -1.27 15.24
C GLN A 22 2.32 -1.75 15.94
N GLY A 23 1.80 -2.94 15.59
CA GLY A 23 0.61 -3.50 16.20
C GLY A 23 -0.70 -2.90 15.69
N LYS A 24 -0.69 -2.20 14.55
CA LYS A 24 -1.92 -1.76 13.89
C LYS A 24 -2.71 -2.95 13.36
N SER A 25 -3.99 -2.74 13.09
CA SER A 25 -4.83 -3.81 12.54
C SER A 25 -4.40 -4.19 11.12
N ALA A 26 -4.78 -5.38 10.68
CA ALA A 26 -4.57 -5.79 9.29
C ALA A 26 -5.27 -4.86 8.29
N VAL A 27 -6.42 -4.30 8.67
CA VAL A 27 -7.16 -3.33 7.85
C VAL A 27 -6.35 -2.05 7.70
N ASP A 28 -5.81 -1.51 8.80
CA ASP A 28 -4.98 -0.30 8.76
C ASP A 28 -3.74 -0.52 7.89
N ALA A 29 -3.09 -1.68 8.01
CA ALA A 29 -1.91 -2.00 7.21
C ALA A 29 -2.20 -2.02 5.71
N VAL A 30 -3.34 -2.60 5.31
CA VAL A 30 -3.76 -2.62 3.90
C VAL A 30 -4.12 -1.21 3.42
N GLU A 31 -4.84 -0.43 4.22
CA GLU A 31 -5.21 0.94 3.86
C GLU A 31 -3.98 1.86 3.71
N ILE A 32 -3.04 1.79 4.66
CA ILE A 32 -1.80 2.55 4.62
C ILE A 32 -1.00 2.18 3.36
N GLY A 33 -0.83 0.88 3.08
CA GLY A 33 -0.07 0.43 1.92
C GLY A 33 -0.70 0.82 0.58
N ILE A 34 -2.02 0.67 0.41
CA ILE A 34 -2.67 1.02 -0.87
C ILE A 34 -2.69 2.54 -1.09
N ARG A 35 -2.75 3.34 -0.02
CA ARG A 35 -2.73 4.80 -0.13
C ARG A 35 -1.46 5.31 -0.81
N GLU A 36 -0.30 4.74 -0.50
CA GLU A 36 0.97 5.08 -1.14
C GLU A 36 0.93 4.82 -2.66
N VAL A 37 0.25 3.75 -3.09
CA VAL A 37 0.04 3.46 -4.51
C VAL A 37 -0.90 4.49 -5.14
N GLU A 38 -2.03 4.79 -4.49
CA GLU A 38 -3.07 5.69 -5.04
C GLU A 38 -2.62 7.13 -5.26
N VAL A 39 -1.66 7.62 -4.46
CA VAL A 39 -1.13 8.98 -4.54
C VAL A 39 0.14 9.09 -5.37
N ASN A 40 0.71 7.96 -5.79
CA ASN A 40 1.91 7.91 -6.61
C ASN A 40 1.62 8.41 -8.04
N ARG A 41 2.14 9.59 -8.39
CA ARG A 41 1.96 10.19 -9.74
C ARG A 41 2.62 9.41 -10.88
N GLU A 42 3.55 8.52 -10.56
CA GLU A 42 4.19 7.65 -11.54
C GLU A 42 3.35 6.40 -11.84
N ASP A 43 2.40 6.03 -10.95
CA ASP A 43 1.43 4.97 -11.21
C ASP A 43 0.30 5.53 -12.11
N ARG A 44 -0.01 4.81 -13.19
CA ARG A 44 -1.04 5.19 -14.18
C ARG A 44 -2.22 4.22 -14.21
N SER A 45 -2.32 3.36 -13.23
CA SER A 45 -3.25 2.24 -13.16
C SER A 45 -4.05 2.16 -11.87
N VAL A 46 -3.66 2.90 -10.83
CA VAL A 46 -4.32 2.95 -9.53
C VAL A 46 -4.38 4.40 -9.03
N GLY A 47 -5.55 4.84 -8.55
CA GLY A 47 -5.70 6.14 -7.87
C GLY A 47 -5.71 7.36 -8.79
N ILE A 48 -5.15 8.48 -8.30
CA ILE A 48 -5.18 9.76 -9.01
C ILE A 48 -4.29 9.65 -10.24
N HIS A 49 -4.87 9.82 -11.44
CA HIS A 49 -4.27 9.59 -12.77
C HIS A 49 -4.24 8.12 -13.24
N GLY A 50 -5.04 7.23 -12.62
CA GLY A 50 -5.44 5.99 -13.27
C GLY A 50 -6.14 6.28 -14.61
N TYR A 51 -5.75 5.57 -15.67
CA TYR A 51 -6.39 5.66 -16.99
C TYR A 51 -7.82 5.09 -16.98
#